data_AF-A0A0A8GVS7-F1
#
_entry.id   AF-A0A0A8GVS7-F1
#
_cell.length_a   1.000
_cell.length_b   1.000
_cell.length_c   1.000
_cell.angle_alpha   90.00
_cell.angle_beta   90.00
_cell.angle_gamma   90.00
#
_symmetry.space_group_name_H-M   'P 1'
#
loop_
_entity.id
_entity.type
_entity.pdbx_description
1 polymer ?
#
loop_
_entity_poly.entity_id
_entity_poly.type
_entity_poly.pdbx_seq_one_letter_code
_entity_poly.pdbx_strand_id
1 'polypeptide(L)'
;MKSKYSSVIKLRKQQLDKAEANLTKTRQKLLQCEEELKEASKTCESLSLANKGSVILLKSSLKMQEIAREGKQRIKQKLDLTQKELMHYQHLYKKAHLEFEKIKVLENEELKKIQKALQKEEEKFIDELAITRHFNKDK
;
A
#
# COMPACT_ATOMS: atom_id res chain seq x y z
N MET A 1 -16.67 14.10 -20.10
CA MET A 1 -16.54 15.41 -19.42
C MET A 1 -15.35 15.38 -18.48
N LYS A 2 -14.40 16.30 -18.60
CA LYS A 2 -13.27 16.40 -17.65
C LYS A 2 -13.73 17.25 -16.46
N SER A 3 -13.98 16.65 -15.30
CA SER A 3 -14.19 17.39 -14.05
C SER A 3 -12.89 18.07 -13.62
N LYS A 4 -13.01 19.19 -12.90
CA LYS A 4 -11.88 19.89 -12.26
C LYS A 4 -11.08 18.98 -11.33
N TYR A 5 -11.71 17.93 -10.78
CA TYR A 5 -11.09 16.96 -9.88
C TYR A 5 -10.41 15.78 -10.58
N SER A 6 -10.61 15.59 -11.89
CA SER A 6 -10.07 14.42 -12.61
C SER A 6 -8.54 14.36 -12.61
N SER A 7 -7.85 15.50 -12.61
CA SER A 7 -6.40 15.60 -12.48
C SER A 7 -5.94 15.25 -11.06
N VAL A 8 -6.66 15.74 -10.05
CA VAL A 8 -6.39 15.50 -8.64
C VAL A 8 -6.58 14.02 -8.30
N ILE A 9 -7.62 13.38 -8.83
CA ILE A 9 -7.89 11.94 -8.61
C ILE A 9 -6.78 11.08 -9.19
N LYS A 10 -6.28 11.40 -10.39
CA LYS A 10 -5.13 10.69 -10.96
C LYS A 10 -3.90 10.79 -10.08
N LEU A 11 -3.59 11.99 -9.58
CA LEU A 11 -2.46 12.21 -8.68
C LEU A 11 -2.63 11.43 -7.37
N ARG A 12 -3.83 11.44 -6.78
CA ARG A 12 -4.12 10.73 -5.53
C ARG A 12 -4.13 9.21 -5.70
N LYS A 13 -4.60 8.72 -6.83
CA LYS A 13 -4.49 7.30 -7.20
C LYS A 13 -3.03 6.89 -7.30
N GLN A 14 -2.18 7.67 -7.97
CA GLN A 14 -0.75 7.40 -8.02
C GLN A 14 -0.09 7.41 -6.63
N GLN A 15 -0.53 8.29 -5.72
CA GLN A 15 -0.04 8.30 -4.33
C GLN A 15 -0.47 7.05 -3.56
N LEU A 16 -1.71 6.59 -3.76
CA LEU A 16 -2.23 5.35 -3.19
C LEU A 16 -1.46 4.14 -3.72
N ASP A 17 -1.28 4.04 -5.04
CA ASP A 17 -0.53 2.96 -5.69
C ASP A 17 0.92 2.90 -5.17
N LYS A 18 1.56 4.06 -4.97
CA LYS A 18 2.90 4.15 -4.36
C LYS A 18 2.89 3.67 -2.90
N ALA A 19 1.88 4.04 -2.12
CA ALA A 19 1.76 3.60 -0.74
C ALA A 19 1.54 2.08 -0.65
N GLU A 20 0.71 1.50 -1.54
CA GLU A 20 0.52 0.06 -1.65
C GLU A 20 1.80 -0.67 -2.03
N ALA A 21 2.51 -0.17 -3.05
CA ALA A 21 3.79 -0.74 -3.47
C ALA A 21 4.84 -0.71 -2.35
N ASN A 22 4.87 0.34 -1.53
CA ASN A 22 5.78 0.40 -0.38
C ASN A 22 5.36 -0.58 0.72
N LEU A 23 4.05 -0.71 0.98
CA LEU A 23 3.53 -1.63 1.98
C LEU A 23 3.79 -3.10 1.59
N THR A 24 3.62 -3.46 0.31
CA THR A 24 3.92 -4.81 -0.19
C THR A 24 5.40 -5.12 -0.11
N LYS A 25 6.28 -4.18 -0.49
CA LYS A 25 7.74 -4.32 -0.32
C LYS A 25 8.13 -4.55 1.13
N THR A 26 7.57 -3.78 2.07
CA THR A 26 7.88 -3.93 3.50
C THR A 26 7.35 -5.26 4.06
N ARG A 27 6.19 -5.73 3.59
CA ARG A 27 5.70 -7.09 3.93
C ARG A 27 6.65 -8.18 3.43
N GLN A 28 7.14 -8.08 2.20
CA GLN A 28 8.11 -9.03 1.65
C GLN A 28 9.41 -9.03 2.46
N LYS A 29 9.93 -7.85 2.83
CA LYS A 29 11.11 -7.74 3.70
C LYS A 29 10.89 -8.39 5.06
N LEU A 30 9.70 -8.24 5.64
CA LEU A 30 9.36 -8.85 6.92
C LEU A 30 9.39 -10.38 6.83
N LEU A 31 8.78 -10.95 5.78
CA LEU A 31 8.82 -12.39 5.52
C LEU A 31 10.26 -12.91 5.37
N GLN A 32 11.09 -12.18 4.61
CA GLN A 32 12.52 -12.52 4.47
C GLN A 32 13.26 -12.48 5.82
N CYS A 33 13.00 -11.49 6.66
CA CYS A 33 13.60 -11.41 7.99
C CYS A 33 13.14 -12.55 8.91
N GLU A 34 11.88 -12.98 8.79
CA GLU A 34 11.36 -14.14 9.53
C GLU A 34 12.00 -15.45 9.07
N GLU A 35 12.21 -15.61 7.77
CA GLU A 35 12.93 -16.75 7.20
C GLU A 35 14.40 -16.77 7.65
N GLU A 36 15.10 -15.64 7.53
CA GLU A 36 16.47 -15.45 8.04
C GLU A 36 16.56 -15.81 9.54
N LEU A 37 15.56 -15.43 10.35
CA LEU A 37 15.52 -15.73 11.78
C LEU A 37 15.31 -17.22 12.05
N LYS A 38 14.45 -17.88 11.26
CA LYS A 38 14.23 -19.34 11.36
C LYS A 38 15.50 -20.09 11.01
N GLU A 39 16.19 -19.70 9.94
CA GLU A 39 17.48 -20.29 9.56
C GLU A 39 18.55 -20.07 10.63
N ALA A 40 18.69 -18.83 11.13
CA ALA A 40 19.62 -18.51 12.22
C ALA A 40 19.30 -19.27 13.52
N SER A 41 18.02 -19.59 13.76
CA SER A 41 17.62 -20.41 14.91
C SER A 41 18.03 -21.87 14.73
N LYS A 42 17.81 -22.44 13.54
CA LYS A 42 18.24 -23.80 13.20
C LYS A 42 19.77 -23.94 13.27
N THR A 43 20.52 -22.95 12.79
CA THR A 43 21.99 -22.97 12.87
C THR A 43 22.46 -22.94 14.32
N CYS A 44 21.85 -22.10 15.17
CA CYS A 44 22.13 -22.08 16.61
C CYS A 44 21.84 -23.42 17.29
N GLU A 45 20.76 -24.11 16.91
CA GLU A 45 20.38 -25.42 17.46
C GLU A 45 21.30 -26.55 16.98
N SER A 46 21.79 -26.47 15.75
CA SER A 46 22.76 -27.43 15.19
C SER A 46 24.17 -27.30 15.79
N LEU A 47 24.51 -26.13 16.34
CA LEU A 47 25.80 -25.89 17.00
C LEU A 47 25.81 -26.57 18.38
N SER A 48 26.32 -27.80 18.40
CA SER A 48 26.58 -28.55 19.63
C SER A 48 27.98 -28.28 20.16
N LEU A 49 28.13 -28.38 21.49
CA LEU A 49 29.43 -28.31 22.15
C LEU A 49 30.26 -29.55 21.82
N ALA A 50 31.56 -29.37 21.61
CA ALA A 50 32.47 -30.49 21.45
C ALA A 50 32.56 -31.30 22.76
N ASN A 51 31.90 -32.47 22.79
CA ASN A 51 31.86 -33.35 23.96
C ASN A 51 33.20 -34.06 24.25
N LYS A 52 34.13 -34.08 23.29
CA LYS A 52 35.46 -34.70 23.39
C LYS A 52 36.46 -33.87 22.57
N GLY A 53 37.68 -33.68 23.06
CA GLY A 53 38.76 -33.01 22.33
C GLY A 53 39.66 -32.11 23.17
N SER A 54 40.56 -31.38 22.49
CA SER A 54 41.44 -30.36 23.09
C SER A 54 40.67 -29.15 23.59
N VAL A 55 41.16 -28.50 24.66
CA VAL A 55 40.63 -27.23 25.21
C VAL A 55 40.50 -26.14 24.13
N ILE A 56 41.34 -26.17 23.10
CA ILE A 56 41.30 -25.24 21.97
C ILE A 56 39.99 -25.42 21.15
N LEU A 57 39.57 -26.67 20.93
CA LEU A 57 38.33 -26.99 20.20
C LEU A 57 37.08 -26.59 21.01
N LEU A 58 37.15 -26.71 22.33
CA LEU A 58 36.06 -26.27 23.20
C LEU A 58 35.91 -24.74 23.17
N LYS A 59 37.02 -24.00 23.24
CA LYS A 59 37.00 -22.53 23.12
C LYS A 59 36.49 -22.05 21.76
N SER A 60 36.87 -22.71 20.66
CA SER A 60 36.37 -22.33 19.34
C SER A 60 34.87 -22.62 19.18
N SER A 61 34.40 -23.77 19.67
CA SER A 61 32.96 -24.12 19.69
C SER A 61 32.13 -23.10 20.48
N LEU A 62 32.59 -22.70 21.67
CA LEU A 62 31.93 -21.66 22.47
C LEU A 62 31.85 -20.32 21.72
N LYS A 63 32.97 -19.89 21.11
CA LYS A 63 33.02 -18.63 20.36
C LYS A 63 32.10 -18.64 19.14
N MET A 64 32.00 -19.78 18.44
CA MET A 64 31.05 -19.97 17.34
C MET A 64 29.61 -19.86 17.82
N GLN A 65 29.29 -20.41 18.99
CA GLN A 65 27.95 -20.31 19.57
C GLN A 65 27.60 -18.87 19.98
N GLU A 66 28.55 -18.12 20.54
CA GLU A 66 28.39 -16.70 20.86
C GLU A 66 28.11 -15.89 19.59
N ILE A 67 28.92 -16.07 18.54
CA ILE A 67 28.72 -15.39 17.25
C ILE A 67 27.33 -15.71 16.66
N ALA A 68 26.90 -16.98 16.73
CA ALA A 68 25.59 -17.38 16.24
C ALA A 68 24.44 -16.73 17.04
N ARG A 69 24.56 -16.64 18.38
CA ARG A 69 23.59 -15.95 19.24
C ARG A 69 23.53 -14.45 18.95
N GLU A 70 24.68 -13.79 18.79
CA GLU A 70 24.74 -12.39 18.41
C GLU A 70 24.11 -12.15 17.04
N GLY A 71 24.39 -13.00 16.06
CA GLY A 71 23.79 -12.96 14.73
C GLY A 71 22.26 -13.06 14.81
N LYS A 72 21.74 -14.03 15.57
CA LYS A 72 20.30 -14.19 15.83
C LYS A 72 19.69 -12.95 16.49
N GLN A 73 20.39 -12.33 17.43
CA GLN A 73 19.91 -11.12 18.10
C GLN A 73 19.86 -9.91 17.16
N ARG A 74 20.85 -9.76 16.27
CA ARG A 74 20.82 -8.71 15.22
C ARG A 74 19.65 -8.90 14.26
N ILE A 75 19.37 -10.14 13.84
CA ILE A 75 18.22 -10.43 12.96
C ILE A 75 16.89 -10.12 13.68
N LYS A 76 16.78 -10.43 14.97
CA LYS A 76 15.61 -10.02 15.79
C LYS A 76 15.43 -8.51 15.82
N GLN A 77 16.50 -7.75 16.04
CA GLN A 77 16.44 -6.28 16.03
C GLN A 77 16.01 -5.74 14.65
N LYS A 78 16.52 -6.33 13.56
CA LYS A 78 16.10 -6.00 12.19
C LYS A 78 14.61 -6.28 11.97
N LEU A 79 14.09 -7.39 12.51
CA LEU A 79 12.67 -7.74 12.45
C LEU A 79 11.81 -6.70 13.19
N ASP A 80 12.18 -6.33 14.42
CA ASP A 80 11.46 -5.32 15.20
C ASP A 80 11.42 -3.96 14.49
N LEU A 81 12.53 -3.54 13.86
CA LEU A 81 12.59 -2.32 13.07
C LEU A 81 11.67 -2.42 11.84
N THR A 82 11.71 -3.53 11.12
CA THR A 82 10.89 -3.76 9.93
C THR A 82 9.39 -3.80 10.28
N GLN A 83 9.03 -4.30 11.46
CA GLN A 83 7.66 -4.29 11.96
C GLN A 83 7.17 -2.86 12.28
N LYS A 84 8.03 -2.02 12.85
CA LYS A 84 7.73 -0.58 13.04
C LYS A 84 7.56 0.15 11.71
N GLU A 85 8.41 -0.15 10.72
CA GLU A 85 8.28 0.38 9.36
C GLU A 85 6.95 -0.05 8.72
N LEU A 86 6.54 -1.30 8.89
CA LEU A 86 5.27 -1.81 8.40
C LEU A 86 4.08 -1.02 8.97
N MET A 87 4.08 -0.76 10.29
CA MET A 87 3.05 0.06 10.93
C MET A 87 3.03 1.49 10.37
N HIS A 88 4.20 2.08 10.10
CA HIS A 88 4.31 3.39 9.48
C HIS A 88 3.69 3.41 8.06
N TYR A 89 4.04 2.44 7.21
CA TYR A 89 3.49 2.35 5.86
C TYR A 89 1.99 2.03 5.85
N GLN A 90 1.49 1.23 6.79
CA GLN A 90 0.05 1.01 6.96
C GLN A 90 -0.69 2.32 7.29
N HIS A 91 -0.11 3.15 8.16
CA HIS A 91 -0.69 4.45 8.48
C HIS A 91 -0.72 5.37 7.25
N LEU A 92 0.39 5.44 6.50
CA LEU A 92 0.46 6.21 5.26
C LEU A 92 -0.56 5.74 4.22
N TYR A 93 -0.70 4.43 4.06
CA TYR A 93 -1.71 3.84 3.17
C TYR A 93 -3.12 4.25 3.58
N LYS A 94 -3.47 4.11 4.86
CA LYS A 94 -4.79 4.49 5.38
C LYS A 94 -5.08 5.97 5.12
N LYS A 95 -4.09 6.85 5.33
CA LYS A 95 -4.23 8.29 5.06
C LYS A 95 -4.46 8.56 3.56
N ALA A 96 -3.65 7.96 2.69
CA ALA A 96 -3.78 8.13 1.24
C ALA A 96 -5.13 7.60 0.71
N HIS A 97 -5.61 6.47 1.25
CA HIS A 97 -6.91 5.90 0.92
C HIS A 97 -8.06 6.83 1.32
N LEU A 98 -8.03 7.39 2.53
CA LEU A 98 -9.04 8.36 2.96
C LEU A 98 -9.06 9.61 2.08
N GLU A 99 -7.89 10.14 1.71
CA GLU A 99 -7.80 11.30 0.82
C GLU A 99 -8.33 11.00 -0.59
N PHE A 100 -8.04 9.83 -1.13
CA PHE A 100 -8.55 9.38 -2.42
C PHE A 100 -10.09 9.27 -2.42
N GLU A 101 -10.66 8.60 -1.41
CA GLU A 101 -12.12 8.45 -1.29
C GLU A 101 -12.84 9.80 -1.13
N LYS A 102 -12.29 10.73 -0.33
CA LYS A 102 -12.86 12.08 -0.21
C LYS A 102 -12.98 12.78 -1.56
N ILE A 103 -11.95 12.71 -2.38
CA ILE A 103 -11.91 13.42 -3.66
C ILE A 103 -12.82 12.71 -4.69
N LYS A 104 -12.91 11.38 -4.63
CA LYS A 104 -13.84 10.60 -5.45
C LYS A 104 -15.30 10.95 -5.16
N VAL A 105 -15.66 11.17 -3.90
CA VAL A 105 -17.00 11.65 -3.52
C VAL A 105 -17.28 13.03 -4.10
N LEU A 106 -16.32 13.96 -4.01
CA LEU A 106 -16.47 15.32 -4.57
C LEU A 106 -16.63 15.31 -6.10
N GLU A 107 -15.88 14.45 -6.82
CA GLU A 107 -16.06 14.30 -8.27
C GLU A 107 -17.45 13.76 -8.60
N ASN A 108 -17.94 12.75 -7.87
CA ASN A 108 -19.27 12.21 -8.08
C ASN A 108 -20.38 13.25 -7.87
N GLU A 109 -20.22 14.14 -6.89
CA GLU A 109 -21.17 15.25 -6.68
C GLU A 109 -21.15 16.26 -7.83
N GLU A 110 -19.97 16.61 -8.36
CA GLU A 110 -19.86 17.46 -9.55
C GLU A 110 -20.50 16.80 -10.78
N LEU A 111 -20.20 15.54 -11.04
CA LEU A 111 -20.75 14.81 -12.17
C LEU A 111 -22.27 14.74 -12.12
N LYS A 112 -22.85 14.53 -10.93
CA LYS A 112 -24.31 14.58 -10.73
C LYS A 112 -24.90 15.96 -11.04
N LYS A 113 -24.23 17.05 -10.63
CA LYS A 113 -24.67 18.42 -10.95
C LYS A 113 -24.63 18.68 -12.45
N ILE A 114 -23.55 18.27 -13.11
CA ILE A 114 -23.37 18.44 -14.54
C ILE A 114 -24.41 17.63 -15.32
N GLN A 115 -24.67 16.38 -14.90
CA GLN A 115 -25.69 15.53 -15.52
C GLN A 115 -27.09 16.16 -15.41
N LYS A 116 -27.44 16.71 -14.24
CA LYS A 116 -28.72 17.43 -14.07
C LYS A 116 -28.82 18.70 -14.92
N ALA A 117 -27.70 19.40 -15.15
CA ALA A 117 -27.68 20.58 -16.00
C ALA A 117 -27.91 20.19 -17.46
N LEU A 118 -27.21 19.17 -17.96
CA LEU A 118 -27.41 18.63 -19.31
C LEU A 118 -28.83 18.14 -19.55
N GLN A 119 -29.42 17.40 -18.60
CA GLN A 119 -30.81 16.93 -18.72
C GLN A 119 -31.79 18.10 -18.89
N LYS A 120 -31.59 19.19 -18.14
CA LYS A 120 -32.42 20.40 -18.29
C LYS A 120 -32.20 21.12 -19.62
N GLU A 121 -30.98 21.12 -20.15
CA GLU A 121 -30.69 21.68 -21.47
C GLU A 121 -31.32 20.82 -22.58
N GLU A 122 -31.25 19.50 -22.45
CA GLU A 122 -31.88 18.54 -23.36
C GLU A 122 -33.41 18.69 -23.35
N GLU A 123 -34.04 18.79 -22.17
CA GLU A 123 -35.49 19.04 -22.04
C GLU A 123 -35.91 20.34 -22.73
N LYS A 124 -35.20 21.46 -22.47
CA LYS A 124 -35.47 22.73 -23.15
C LYS A 124 -35.32 22.63 -24.66
N PHE A 125 -34.27 21.96 -25.13
CA PHE A 125 -34.03 21.78 -26.54
C PHE A 125 -35.13 20.96 -27.22
N ILE A 126 -35.64 19.92 -26.54
CA ILE A 126 -36.79 19.12 -27.01
C ILE A 126 -38.05 19.99 -27.08
N ASP A 127 -38.31 20.81 -26.06
CA ASP A 127 -39.45 21.73 -26.03
C ASP A 127 -39.38 22.76 -27.18
N GLU A 128 -38.22 23.36 -27.41
CA GLU A 128 -37.97 24.28 -28.53
C GLU A 128 -38.15 23.59 -29.90
N LEU A 129 -37.67 22.34 -30.04
CA LEU A 129 -37.88 21.51 -31.23
C LEU A 129 -39.36 21.18 -31.46
N ALA A 130 -40.11 20.90 -30.39
CA ALA A 130 -41.54 20.63 -30.46
C ALA A 130 -42.31 21.88 -30.91
N ILE A 131 -41.98 23.04 -30.32
CA ILE A 131 -42.54 24.35 -30.69
C ILE A 131 -42.26 24.64 -32.16
N THR A 132 -41.00 24.58 -32.60
CA THR A 132 -40.63 24.85 -34.00
C THR A 132 -41.28 23.89 -34.98
N ARG A 133 -41.39 22.59 -34.66
CA ARG A 133 -42.14 21.62 -35.48
C ARG A 133 -43.63 21.91 -35.53
N HIS A 134 -44.23 22.36 -34.44
CA HIS A 134 -45.65 22.70 -34.40
C HIS A 134 -45.94 23.92 -35.28
N PHE A 135 -45.13 24.99 -35.15
CA PHE A 135 -45.29 26.21 -35.96
C PHE A 135 -44.96 26.02 -37.44
N ASN A 136 -44.09 25.07 -37.79
CA ASN A 136 -43.79 24.75 -39.20
C ASN A 136 -44.80 23.80 -39.85
N LYS A 137 -45.82 23.30 -39.12
CA LYS A 137 -46.87 22.42 -39.66
C LYS A 137 -48.06 23.18 -40.27
N ASP A 138 -48.17 24.47 -39.99
CA ASP A 138 -49.26 25.34 -40.47
C ASP A 138 -48.89 26.13 -41.76
N LYS A 139 -47.84 25.70 -42.47
CA LYS A 139 -47.50 26.10 -43.84
C LYS A 139 -47.53 24.88 -44.75
#